data_AF-A0A838ISE0-F1
#
_entry.id   AF-A0A838ISE0-F1
#
_cell.length_a   1.000
_cell.length_b   1.000
_cell.length_c   1.000
_cell.angle_alpha   90.00
_cell.angle_beta   90.00
_cell.angle_gamma   90.00
#
_symmetry.space_group_name_H-M   'P 1'
#
loop_
_entity.id
_entity.type
_entity.pdbx_description
1 polymer ?
#
loop_
_entity_poly.entity_id
_entity_poly.type
_entity_poly.pdbx_seq_one_letter_code
_entity_poly.pdbx_strand_id
1 'polypeptide(L)'
;MNESRRERDDQVALNDPTTHPDTPVDPHAGASGQVPHEPPAADDDDVRRAAPEKATKRRSGDDPEPPELRPAVLGRLEGLGIITRVRDASGALADADGSWRPADETATLDELRETFPEGSVTTFAGSMVEANQNEVVEDVSMQVVIKRHGEYEDNDGRAVRLVNFAPRDVAE
;
A
#
# COMPACT_ATOMS: atom_id res chain seq x y z
N MET A 1 -37.63 13.53 -47.54
CA MET A 1 -37.28 12.13 -47.84
C MET A 1 -35.93 12.14 -48.54
N ASN A 2 -34.89 11.66 -47.87
CA ASN A 2 -33.66 11.20 -48.51
C ASN A 2 -32.91 10.30 -47.52
N GLU A 3 -33.01 9.01 -47.80
CA GLU A 3 -32.21 7.93 -47.23
C GLU A 3 -30.81 7.98 -47.87
N SER A 4 -29.74 7.88 -47.09
CA SER A 4 -28.39 7.63 -47.62
C SER A 4 -27.49 6.94 -46.58
N ARG A 5 -27.71 5.63 -46.50
CA ARG A 5 -26.73 4.53 -46.50
C ARG A 5 -25.25 4.93 -46.69
N ARG A 6 -24.40 4.46 -45.76
CA ARG A 6 -22.97 4.05 -45.89
C ARG A 6 -22.63 3.43 -44.52
N GLU A 7 -22.67 2.12 -44.30
CA GLU A 7 -21.84 1.06 -44.91
C GLU A 7 -20.41 1.52 -45.15
N ARG A 8 -19.57 1.29 -44.12
CA ARG A 8 -18.17 0.86 -44.26
C ARG A 8 -17.83 -0.09 -43.11
N ASP A 9 -17.95 -1.37 -43.41
CA ASP A 9 -16.88 -2.33 -43.15
C ASP A 9 -15.53 -1.69 -43.45
N ASP A 10 -14.54 -1.87 -42.56
CA ASP A 10 -13.21 -2.30 -42.99
C ASP A 10 -12.30 -2.62 -41.77
N GLN A 11 -11.81 -3.85 -41.81
CA GLN A 11 -10.45 -4.27 -41.45
C GLN A 11 -10.05 -4.42 -39.97
N VAL A 12 -10.41 -5.60 -39.46
CA VAL A 12 -9.51 -6.63 -38.91
C VAL A 12 -8.01 -6.28 -38.98
N ALA A 13 -7.42 -5.86 -37.86
CA ALA A 13 -5.97 -5.86 -37.66
C ALA A 13 -5.59 -7.09 -36.83
N LEU A 14 -5.39 -8.22 -37.51
CA LEU A 14 -4.65 -9.36 -36.99
C LEU A 14 -3.16 -8.99 -37.02
N ASN A 15 -2.55 -8.72 -35.87
CA ASN A 15 -1.10 -8.62 -35.73
C ASN A 15 -0.69 -9.31 -34.42
N ASP A 16 -0.45 -10.62 -34.51
CA ASP A 16 0.45 -11.33 -33.61
C ASP A 16 1.55 -11.94 -34.49
N PRO A 17 2.81 -11.61 -34.23
CA PRO A 17 3.74 -12.68 -33.91
C PRO A 17 4.67 -12.29 -32.76
N THR A 18 4.36 -12.75 -31.55
CA THR A 18 5.34 -12.76 -30.46
C THR A 18 6.37 -13.87 -30.71
N THR A 19 7.47 -13.49 -31.35
CA THR A 19 8.70 -14.28 -31.46
C THR A 19 9.31 -14.47 -30.07
N HIS A 20 9.27 -15.70 -29.55
CA HIS A 20 10.04 -16.13 -28.38
C HIS A 20 11.48 -16.42 -28.80
N PRO A 21 12.50 -15.75 -28.21
CA PRO A 21 13.86 -16.27 -28.26
C PRO A 21 14.03 -17.41 -27.25
N ASP A 22 14.25 -18.59 -27.83
CA ASP A 22 14.79 -19.81 -27.24
C ASP A 22 16.00 -19.50 -26.35
N THR A 23 15.88 -19.78 -25.04
CA THR A 23 17.04 -19.73 -24.13
C THR A 23 17.55 -21.16 -23.95
N PRO A 24 18.81 -21.46 -24.30
CA PRO A 24 19.36 -22.79 -24.15
C PRO A 24 19.48 -23.16 -22.68
N VAL A 25 18.90 -24.30 -22.34
CA VAL A 25 19.10 -25.02 -21.08
C VAL A 25 20.53 -25.56 -21.02
N ASP A 26 21.25 -25.20 -19.97
CA ASP A 26 22.58 -25.73 -19.67
C ASP A 26 22.47 -26.89 -18.65
N PRO A 27 22.77 -28.14 -19.02
CA PRO A 27 22.75 -29.26 -18.09
C PRO A 27 24.14 -29.50 -17.48
N HIS A 28 24.54 -28.68 -16.50
CA HIS A 28 25.66 -29.03 -15.63
C HIS A 28 25.22 -30.02 -14.54
N ALA A 29 25.23 -31.29 -14.93
CA ALA A 29 25.44 -32.41 -14.03
C ALA A 29 26.85 -32.31 -13.42
N GLY A 30 26.95 -32.28 -12.09
CA GLY A 30 28.23 -32.14 -11.40
C GLY A 30 28.18 -32.51 -9.92
N ALA A 31 28.41 -33.81 -9.68
CA ALA A 31 29.07 -34.38 -8.51
C ALA A 31 28.40 -34.29 -7.13
N SER A 32 27.89 -35.46 -6.73
CA SER A 32 27.76 -35.93 -5.35
C SER A 32 29.01 -35.65 -4.52
N GLY A 33 28.80 -35.09 -3.33
CA GLY A 33 29.80 -34.96 -2.27
C GLY A 33 29.14 -35.07 -0.91
N GLN A 34 28.69 -36.28 -0.55
CA GLN A 34 28.33 -36.62 0.82
C GLN A 34 29.62 -36.66 1.66
N VAL A 35 29.80 -35.67 2.52
CA VAL A 35 30.65 -35.79 3.71
C VAL A 35 29.73 -35.87 4.93
N PRO A 36 29.74 -37.00 5.69
CA PRO A 36 29.05 -37.07 6.96
C PRO A 36 29.82 -36.22 7.97
N HIS A 37 29.27 -35.07 8.33
CA HIS A 37 29.70 -34.33 9.51
C HIS A 37 29.10 -35.00 10.74
N GLU A 38 29.95 -35.74 11.44
CA GLU A 38 29.73 -36.21 12.80
C GLU A 38 29.49 -34.98 13.70
N PRO A 39 28.36 -34.89 14.42
CA PRO A 39 28.17 -33.84 15.41
C PRO A 39 29.06 -34.17 16.63
N PRO A 40 29.88 -33.22 17.12
CA PRO A 40 30.57 -33.39 18.39
C PRO A 40 29.54 -33.47 19.52
N ALA A 41 29.69 -34.49 20.36
CA ALA A 41 29.06 -34.56 21.66
C ALA A 41 29.45 -33.32 22.47
N ALA A 42 28.51 -32.41 22.66
CA ALA A 42 28.62 -31.30 23.59
C ALA A 42 27.82 -31.64 24.84
N ASP A 43 28.58 -31.98 25.87
CA ASP A 43 28.37 -31.70 27.28
C ASP A 43 27.00 -31.18 27.74
N ASP A 44 26.42 -32.01 28.59
CA ASP A 44 25.64 -31.65 29.78
C ASP A 44 26.36 -30.50 30.54
N ASP A 45 25.92 -29.24 30.36
CA ASP A 45 26.15 -28.21 31.37
C ASP A 45 24.91 -27.32 31.53
N ASP A 46 24.27 -27.57 32.66
CA ASP A 46 23.33 -26.77 33.42
C ASP A 46 23.49 -25.24 33.26
N VAL A 47 22.68 -24.61 32.41
CA VAL A 47 22.37 -23.18 32.56
C VAL A 47 20.85 -22.96 32.52
N ARG A 48 20.25 -23.14 33.69
CA ARG A 48 19.16 -22.32 34.24
C ARG A 48 18.18 -21.73 33.21
N ARG A 49 17.26 -22.60 32.83
CA ARG A 49 15.95 -22.27 32.26
C ARG A 49 15.09 -21.51 33.30
N ALA A 50 15.30 -20.21 33.44
CA ALA A 50 14.41 -19.34 34.22
C ALA A 50 14.51 -17.88 33.81
N ALA A 51 13.94 -17.55 32.65
CA ALA A 51 13.28 -16.27 32.48
C ALA A 51 11.98 -16.53 31.72
N PRO A 52 10.81 -16.57 32.38
CA PRO A 52 9.63 -16.15 31.67
C PRO A 52 9.92 -14.70 31.32
N GLU A 53 10.17 -14.44 30.04
CA GLU A 53 10.06 -13.09 29.50
C GLU A 53 8.72 -12.59 30.01
N LYS A 54 8.80 -11.65 30.94
CA LYS A 54 7.64 -10.92 31.42
C LYS A 54 7.12 -10.26 30.17
N ALA A 55 6.12 -10.89 29.55
CA ALA A 55 5.15 -10.22 28.72
C ALA A 55 4.65 -9.07 29.60
N THR A 56 5.31 -7.93 29.47
CA THR A 56 4.85 -6.67 29.99
C THR A 56 3.59 -6.39 29.22
N LYS A 57 2.51 -6.95 29.76
CA LYS A 57 1.15 -6.51 29.61
C LYS A 57 1.17 -5.04 30.01
N ARG A 58 1.58 -4.18 29.07
CA ARG A 58 1.30 -2.76 29.10
C ARG A 58 -0.19 -2.62 28.86
N ARG A 59 -0.98 -3.00 29.87
CA ARG A 59 -2.30 -2.41 30.12
C ARG A 59 -2.03 -1.05 30.75
N SER A 60 -1.74 -0.09 29.90
CA SER A 60 -2.15 1.29 30.14
C SER A 60 -3.24 1.48 29.08
N GLY A 61 -4.51 1.14 29.33
CA GLY A 61 -5.34 1.88 30.27
C GLY A 61 -5.82 3.22 29.71
N ASP A 62 -5.27 3.62 28.56
CA ASP A 62 -5.57 4.82 27.78
C ASP A 62 -5.13 4.50 26.34
N ASP A 63 -5.68 3.42 25.77
CA ASP A 63 -5.55 3.17 24.33
C ASP A 63 -6.47 4.20 23.70
N PRO A 64 -5.96 5.26 23.04
CA PRO A 64 -6.83 6.26 22.43
C PRO A 64 -7.74 5.51 21.48
N GLU A 65 -9.05 5.62 21.72
CA GLU A 65 -10.05 4.99 20.87
C GLU A 65 -9.71 5.37 19.42
N PRO A 66 -9.55 4.40 18.51
CA PRO A 66 -9.04 4.70 17.18
C PRO A 66 -9.88 5.83 16.58
N PRO A 67 -9.22 6.85 16.00
CA PRO A 67 -9.89 8.08 15.63
C PRO A 67 -11.01 7.75 14.64
N GLU A 68 -12.17 8.37 14.84
CA GLU A 68 -13.31 8.16 13.93
C GLU A 68 -12.91 8.58 12.52
N LEU A 69 -12.75 7.59 11.63
CA LEU A 69 -12.44 7.81 10.23
C LEU A 69 -13.63 8.51 9.57
N ARG A 70 -13.40 9.73 9.08
CA ARG A 70 -14.42 10.50 8.37
C ARG A 70 -14.38 10.24 6.86
N PRO A 71 -15.50 10.45 6.16
CA PRO A 71 -15.52 10.41 4.71
C PRO A 71 -14.55 11.42 4.10
N ALA A 72 -13.77 10.96 3.13
CA ALA A 72 -12.86 11.75 2.32
C ALA A 72 -13.00 11.35 0.85
N VAL A 73 -12.66 12.27 -0.04
CA VAL A 73 -12.71 12.10 -1.49
C VAL A 73 -11.30 12.16 -2.04
N LEU A 74 -10.90 11.13 -2.79
CA LEU A 74 -9.70 11.14 -3.60
C LEU A 74 -10.11 11.21 -5.07
N GLY A 75 -9.86 12.34 -5.72
CA GLY A 75 -10.34 12.64 -7.07
C GLY A 75 -11.87 12.69 -7.13
N ARG A 76 -12.48 11.56 -7.50
CA ARG A 76 -13.94 11.39 -7.58
C ARG A 76 -14.46 10.21 -6.77
N LEU A 77 -13.59 9.48 -6.08
CA LEU A 77 -13.97 8.33 -5.29
C LEU A 77 -14.06 8.70 -3.82
N GLU A 78 -15.13 8.26 -3.18
CA GLU A 78 -15.33 8.39 -1.75
C GLU A 78 -14.60 7.26 -1.00
N GLY A 79 -14.11 7.59 0.19
CA GLY A 79 -13.32 6.70 0.99
C GLY A 79 -13.01 7.26 2.37
N LEU A 80 -12.04 6.66 3.02
CA LEU A 80 -11.52 7.07 4.32
C LEU A 80 -10.09 7.52 4.12
N GLY A 81 -9.82 8.80 4.42
CA GLY A 81 -8.49 9.39 4.33
C GLY A 81 -7.79 9.38 5.68
N ILE A 82 -6.52 8.98 5.70
CA ILE A 82 -5.63 9.11 6.84
C ILE A 82 -4.39 9.84 6.35
N ILE A 83 -4.24 11.10 6.75
CA ILE A 83 -3.01 11.87 6.50
C ILE A 83 -2.33 12.08 7.83
N THR A 84 -1.10 11.58 7.98
CA THR A 84 -0.33 11.82 9.20
C THR A 84 0.35 13.16 9.05
N ARG A 85 0.02 14.16 9.87
CA ARG A 85 0.84 15.38 9.99
C ARG A 85 2.10 15.03 10.79
N VAL A 86 3.27 15.23 10.19
CA VAL A 86 4.54 15.16 10.92
C VAL A 86 4.98 16.59 11.18
N ARG A 87 5.39 16.91 12.41
CA ARG A 87 6.04 18.20 12.68
C ARG A 87 7.54 18.02 12.52
N ASP A 88 8.19 18.95 11.85
CA ASP A 88 9.65 18.95 11.77
C ASP A 88 10.29 19.37 13.12
N ALA A 89 11.62 19.36 13.18
CA ALA A 89 12.36 19.76 14.38
C ALA A 89 12.14 21.23 14.80
N SER A 90 11.58 22.07 13.92
CA SER A 90 11.21 23.46 14.20
C SER A 90 9.78 23.60 14.75
N GLY A 91 9.00 22.51 14.76
CA GLY A 91 7.59 22.49 15.15
C GLY A 91 6.63 22.91 14.05
N ALA A 92 7.15 23.18 12.83
CA ALA A 92 6.35 23.45 11.66
C ALA A 92 5.66 22.17 11.19
N LEU A 93 4.45 22.31 10.67
CA LEU A 93 3.75 21.22 10.01
C LEU A 93 4.52 20.87 8.74
N ALA A 94 5.16 19.72 8.73
CA ALA A 94 5.72 19.13 7.53
C ALA A 94 4.60 18.37 6.81
N ASP A 95 4.49 18.66 5.52
CA ASP A 95 3.75 17.88 4.55
C ASP A 95 4.21 16.43 4.60
N ALA A 96 3.34 15.54 5.07
CA ALA A 96 3.66 14.14 5.23
C ALA A 96 2.73 13.29 4.36
N ASP A 97 3.25 12.13 3.96
CA ASP A 97 2.54 11.17 3.15
C ASP A 97 1.23 10.76 3.82
N GLY A 98 0.19 10.60 3.00
CA GLY A 98 -1.12 10.14 3.40
C GLY A 98 -1.47 8.81 2.76
N SER A 99 -2.43 8.12 3.36
CA SER A 99 -3.06 6.93 2.80
C SER A 99 -4.56 7.15 2.69
N TRP A 100 -5.17 6.67 1.62
CA TRP A 100 -6.61 6.68 1.42
C TRP A 100 -7.11 5.26 1.15
N ARG A 101 -8.21 4.91 1.79
CA ARG A 101 -8.92 3.64 1.64
C ARG A 101 -10.22 3.90 0.87
N PRO A 102 -10.57 3.14 -0.18
CA PRO A 102 -11.87 3.28 -0.83
C PRO A 102 -13.02 2.92 0.12
N ALA A 103 -14.15 3.63 0.00
CA ALA A 103 -15.37 3.29 0.73
C ALA A 103 -15.98 1.98 0.22
N ASP A 104 -15.80 1.72 -1.08
CA ASP A 104 -16.14 0.46 -1.71
C ASP A 104 -15.02 -0.56 -1.49
N GLU A 105 -15.25 -1.52 -0.59
CA GLU A 105 -14.28 -2.58 -0.27
C GLU A 105 -14.19 -3.66 -1.37
N THR A 106 -15.08 -3.62 -2.38
CA THR A 106 -15.08 -4.56 -3.50
C THR A 106 -14.11 -4.16 -4.61
N ALA A 107 -13.69 -2.89 -4.63
CA ALA A 107 -12.67 -2.39 -5.54
C ALA A 107 -11.38 -3.23 -5.45
N THR A 108 -10.94 -3.73 -6.59
CA THR A 108 -9.70 -4.51 -6.72
C THR A 108 -8.48 -3.60 -6.80
N LEU A 109 -7.29 -4.15 -6.54
CA LEU A 109 -6.04 -3.40 -6.63
C LEU A 109 -5.77 -2.89 -8.06
N ASP A 110 -6.15 -3.67 -9.08
CA ASP A 110 -5.99 -3.29 -10.49
C ASP A 110 -6.91 -2.11 -10.85
N GLU A 111 -8.18 -2.13 -10.42
CA GLU A 111 -9.09 -0.99 -10.61
C GLU A 111 -8.58 0.30 -9.96
N LEU A 112 -7.99 0.19 -8.76
CA LEU A 112 -7.37 1.34 -8.09
C LEU A 112 -6.18 1.88 -8.87
N ARG A 113 -5.34 1.00 -9.45
CA ARG A 113 -4.19 1.39 -10.27
C ARG A 113 -4.62 2.05 -11.58
N GLU A 114 -5.69 1.57 -12.20
CA GLU A 114 -6.26 2.18 -13.40
C GLU A 114 -6.87 3.56 -13.10
N THR A 115 -7.55 3.67 -11.95
CA THR A 115 -8.21 4.92 -11.55
C THR A 115 -7.22 5.97 -11.05
N PHE A 116 -6.19 5.56 -10.33
CA PHE A 116 -5.19 6.42 -9.71
C PHE A 116 -3.77 5.99 -10.08
N PRO A 117 -3.31 6.15 -11.33
CA PRO A 117 -1.98 5.69 -11.71
C PRO A 117 -0.87 6.26 -10.80
N GLU A 118 0.14 5.46 -10.48
CA GLU A 118 1.30 5.95 -9.72
C GLU A 118 1.97 7.13 -10.45
N GLY A 119 2.29 8.19 -9.72
CA GLY A 119 2.80 9.46 -10.27
C GLY A 119 1.71 10.41 -10.78
N SER A 120 0.44 10.00 -10.85
CA SER A 120 -0.65 10.90 -11.22
C SER A 120 -0.93 11.93 -10.13
N VAL A 121 -1.37 13.11 -10.54
CA VAL A 121 -1.81 14.18 -9.63
C VAL A 121 -3.33 14.12 -9.53
N THR A 122 -3.84 14.06 -8.30
CA THR A 122 -5.27 14.10 -8.00
C THR A 122 -5.56 15.12 -6.90
N THR A 123 -6.84 15.37 -6.62
CA THR A 123 -7.27 16.23 -5.52
C THR A 123 -7.73 15.35 -4.36
N PHE A 124 -7.15 15.54 -3.19
CA PHE A 124 -7.67 14.98 -1.94
C PHE A 124 -8.53 16.04 -1.26
N ALA A 125 -9.76 15.68 -0.88
CA ALA A 125 -10.66 16.53 -0.13
C ALA A 125 -11.31 15.73 1.02
N GLY A 126 -11.06 16.12 2.27
CA GLY A 126 -11.65 15.42 3.42
C GLY A 126 -11.02 15.82 4.73
N SER A 127 -11.49 15.21 5.82
CA SER A 127 -10.95 15.50 7.15
C SER A 127 -9.61 14.79 7.38
N MET A 128 -8.65 15.49 7.98
CA MET A 128 -7.38 14.88 8.40
C MET A 128 -7.42 14.43 9.86
N VAL A 129 -6.70 13.35 10.14
CA VAL A 129 -6.55 12.80 11.48
C VAL A 129 -5.07 12.78 11.82
N GLU A 130 -4.68 13.52 12.85
CA GLU A 130 -3.31 13.46 13.33
C GLU A 130 -3.10 12.18 14.14
N ALA A 131 -2.26 11.27 13.63
CA ALA A 131 -2.01 9.96 14.23
C ALA A 131 -1.57 10.01 15.71
N ASN A 132 -1.03 11.16 16.17
CA ASN A 132 -0.54 11.33 17.54
C ASN A 132 -1.51 12.04 18.49
N GLN A 133 -2.57 12.67 18.00
CA GLN A 133 -3.47 13.47 18.85
C GLN A 133 -4.91 12.96 18.86
N ASN A 134 -5.24 11.96 18.03
CA ASN A 134 -6.60 11.44 17.89
C ASN A 134 -7.64 12.54 17.63
N GLU A 135 -7.18 13.71 17.20
CA GLU A 135 -7.96 14.89 16.96
C GLU A 135 -8.22 14.94 15.46
N VAL A 136 -9.48 15.11 15.10
CA VAL A 136 -9.88 15.35 13.72
C VAL A 136 -9.57 16.80 13.42
N VAL A 137 -8.49 17.02 12.70
CA VAL A 137 -7.96 18.34 12.40
C VAL A 137 -8.33 18.67 10.96
N GLU A 138 -9.43 19.40 10.82
CA GLU A 138 -9.77 20.22 9.65
C GLU A 138 -10.15 19.47 8.37
N ASP A 139 -11.21 19.95 7.70
CA ASP A 139 -11.48 19.62 6.32
C ASP A 139 -10.48 20.35 5.42
N VAL A 140 -9.75 19.57 4.63
CA VAL A 140 -8.74 20.11 3.72
C VAL A 140 -9.01 19.70 2.30
N SER A 141 -8.54 20.52 1.37
CA SER A 141 -8.55 20.25 -0.06
C SER A 141 -7.19 20.59 -0.63
N MET A 142 -6.44 19.58 -1.08
CA MET A 142 -5.08 19.75 -1.60
C MET A 142 -4.82 18.87 -2.83
N GLN A 143 -3.85 19.26 -3.65
CA GLN A 143 -3.36 18.38 -4.71
C GLN A 143 -2.35 17.39 -4.14
N VAL A 144 -2.48 16.13 -4.52
CA VAL A 144 -1.61 15.05 -4.07
C VAL A 144 -1.09 14.25 -5.26
N VAL A 145 0.11 13.72 -5.13
CA VAL A 145 0.74 12.82 -6.10
C VAL A 145 0.59 11.39 -5.59
N ILE A 146 -0.01 10.51 -6.37
CA ILE A 146 -0.13 9.10 -6.03
C ILE A 146 1.26 8.48 -6.01
N LYS A 147 1.64 7.90 -4.88
CA LYS A 147 2.94 7.25 -4.70
C LYS A 147 2.86 5.77 -4.96
N ARG A 148 1.88 5.09 -4.36
CA ARG A 148 1.81 3.63 -4.36
C ARG A 148 0.44 3.06 -4.02
N HIS A 149 0.15 1.89 -4.57
CA HIS A 149 -0.99 1.06 -4.18
C HIS A 149 -0.50 -0.17 -3.42
N GLY A 150 -1.23 -0.60 -2.39
CA GLY A 150 -0.91 -1.81 -1.66
C GLY A 150 -2.11 -2.44 -0.99
N GLU A 151 -2.00 -3.75 -0.77
CA GLU A 151 -2.83 -4.49 0.18
C GLU A 151 -2.09 -4.57 1.50
N TYR A 152 -2.80 -4.28 2.57
CA TYR A 152 -2.33 -4.24 3.95
C TYR A 152 -3.26 -5.09 4.81
N GLU A 153 -2.83 -5.42 6.01
CA GLU A 153 -3.66 -6.12 6.99
C GLU A 153 -4.01 -5.15 8.11
N ASP A 154 -5.29 -5.04 8.46
CA ASP A 154 -5.72 -4.26 9.63
C ASP A 154 -5.48 -5.04 10.93
N ASN A 155 -5.76 -4.41 12.08
CA ASN A 155 -5.59 -5.05 13.39
C ASN A 155 -6.47 -6.28 13.61
N ASP A 156 -7.53 -6.47 12.79
CA ASP A 156 -8.43 -7.62 12.84
C ASP A 156 -7.97 -8.75 11.89
N GLY A 157 -6.84 -8.60 11.19
CA GLY A 157 -6.37 -9.57 10.21
C GLY A 157 -7.07 -9.47 8.86
N ARG A 158 -7.80 -8.37 8.58
CA ARG A 158 -8.52 -8.20 7.31
C ARG A 158 -7.63 -7.50 6.30
N ALA A 159 -7.65 -8.01 5.07
CA ALA A 159 -7.00 -7.35 3.95
C ALA A 159 -7.70 -6.02 3.63
N VAL A 160 -6.95 -4.93 3.62
CA VAL A 160 -7.40 -3.58 3.28
C VAL A 160 -6.54 -3.02 2.16
N ARG A 161 -7.16 -2.34 1.21
CA ARG A 161 -6.47 -1.72 0.06
C ARG A 161 -6.27 -0.25 0.34
N LEU A 162 -5.03 0.22 0.18
CA LEU A 162 -4.67 1.61 0.41
C LEU A 162 -3.97 2.21 -0.81
N VAL A 163 -4.31 3.46 -1.06
CA VAL A 163 -3.64 4.36 -1.99
C VAL A 163 -2.79 5.33 -1.18
N ASN A 164 -1.48 5.23 -1.30
CA ASN A 164 -0.54 6.15 -0.66
C ASN A 164 -0.26 7.32 -1.60
N PHE A 165 -0.24 8.51 -1.05
CA PHE A 165 -0.01 9.75 -1.79
C PHE A 165 0.83 10.71 -0.96
N ALA A 166 1.46 11.66 -1.63
CA ALA A 166 2.11 12.80 -0.98
C ALA A 166 1.42 14.09 -1.42
N PRO A 167 1.35 15.12 -0.57
CA PRO A 167 1.04 16.47 -1.03
C PRO A 167 1.97 16.85 -2.19
N ARG A 168 1.38 17.51 -3.18
CA ARG A 168 2.13 18.05 -4.31
C ARG A 168 2.88 19.28 -3.79
N ASP A 169 4.21 19.18 -3.74
CA ASP A 169 5.09 20.31 -3.49
C ASP A 169 4.75 21.42 -4.52
N VAL A 170 4.06 22.46 -4.06
CA VAL A 170 3.88 23.69 -4.81
C VAL A 170 5.18 24.45 -4.65
N ALA A 171 6.13 24.19 -5.55
CA ALA A 171 7.23 25.10 -5.77
C ALA A 171 6.62 26.43 -6.26
N GLU A 172 6.40 27.36 -5.33
CA GLU A 172 6.01 28.75 -5.59
C GLU A 172 7.14 29.54 -6.27
#